data_AF-A0A0V0SSW7-F1
#
_entry.id   AF-A0A0V0SSW7-F1
#
_cell.length_a   1.000
_cell.length_b   1.000
_cell.length_c   1.000
_cell.angle_alpha   90.00
_cell.angle_beta   90.00
_cell.angle_gamma   90.00
#
_symmetry.space_group_name_H-M   'P 1'
#
loop_
_entity.id
_entity.type
_entity.pdbx_description
1 polymer ?
#
loop_
_entity_poly.entity_id
_entity_poly.type
_entity_poly.pdbx_seq_one_letter_code
_entity_poly.pdbx_strand_id
1 'polypeptide(L)'
;LSIMCEENRQQWDEMLSFVMLAYNSSVNESTGVTPAMAMFGRELQLPLDIQMGSPQRNDTETLPNYIRQTRERIDIVHEQMRRQL
;
A
#
# COMPACT_ATOMS: atom_id res chain seq x y z
N LEU A 1 14.37 1.79 8.43
CA LEU A 1 14.68 0.60 7.59
C LEU A 1 16.13 0.14 7.76
N SER A 2 17.14 1.00 7.64
CA SER A 2 18.57 0.63 7.81
C SER A 2 18.88 -0.07 9.14
N ILE A 3 18.34 0.44 10.25
CA ILE A 3 18.58 -0.12 11.59
C ILE A 3 18.10 -1.58 11.74
N MET A 4 16.96 -1.93 11.14
CA MET A 4 16.40 -3.29 11.22
C MET A 4 17.24 -4.31 10.44
N CYS A 5 17.83 -3.88 9.32
CA CYS A 5 18.72 -4.71 8.50
C CYS A 5 20.12 -4.84 9.11
N GLU A 6 20.59 -3.84 9.84
CA GLU A 6 21.89 -3.89 10.53
C GLU A 6 21.86 -4.79 11.77
N GLU A 7 20.80 -4.71 12.57
CA GLU A 7 20.64 -5.55 13.77
C GLU A 7 20.45 -7.04 13.41
N ASN A 8 19.82 -7.34 12.28
CA ASN A 8 19.52 -8.70 11.82
C ASN A 8 20.29 -9.08 10.55
N ARG A 9 21.56 -8.65 10.44
CA ARG A 9 22.37 -8.80 9.21
C ARG A 9 22.48 -10.26 8.71
N GLN A 10 22.36 -11.27 9.59
CA GLN A 10 22.37 -12.69 9.21
C GLN A 10 21.00 -13.23 8.74
N GLN A 11 19.89 -12.53 9.00
CA GLN A 11 18.51 -12.92 8.69
C GLN A 11 17.80 -11.82 7.86
N TRP A 12 18.56 -11.12 7.03
CA TRP A 12 18.07 -9.98 6.25
C TRP A 12 16.92 -10.37 5.32
N ASP A 13 16.91 -11.63 4.86
CA ASP A 13 15.90 -12.24 4.02
C ASP A 13 14.58 -12.45 4.78
N GLU A 14 14.63 -12.84 6.06
CA GLU A 14 13.45 -12.90 6.92
C GLU A 14 12.87 -11.50 7.17
N MET A 15 13.75 -10.50 7.31
CA MET A 15 13.36 -9.10 7.53
C MET A 15 12.73 -8.45 6.28
N LEU A 16 12.99 -9.00 5.10
CA LEU A 16 12.59 -8.41 3.82
C LEU A 16 11.07 -8.19 3.75
N SER A 17 10.28 -9.13 4.24
CA SER A 17 8.80 -9.02 4.24
C SER A 17 8.33 -7.81 5.05
N PHE A 18 8.95 -7.56 6.21
CA PHE A 18 8.62 -6.41 7.06
C PHE A 18 9.08 -5.09 6.46
N VAL A 19 10.26 -5.07 5.86
CA VAL A 19 10.79 -3.90 5.15
C VAL A 19 9.91 -3.55 3.95
N MET A 20 9.51 -4.53 3.16
CA MET A 20 8.59 -4.32 2.03
C MET A 20 7.24 -3.80 2.51
N LEU A 21 6.69 -4.35 3.60
CA LEU A 21 5.44 -3.87 4.17
C LEU A 21 5.55 -2.40 4.57
N ALA A 22 6.56 -2.05 5.36
CA ALA A 22 6.78 -0.68 5.82
C ALA A 22 7.00 0.29 4.66
N TYR A 23 7.77 -0.12 3.64
CA TYR A 23 7.97 0.69 2.43
C TYR A 23 6.65 0.89 1.67
N ASN A 24 5.90 -0.18 1.42
CA ASN A 24 4.67 -0.12 0.63
C ASN A 24 3.52 0.60 1.34
N SER A 25 3.53 0.70 2.67
CA SER A 25 2.53 1.42 3.46
C SER A 25 2.94 2.83 3.87
N SER A 26 4.18 3.26 3.58
CA SER A 26 4.65 4.60 3.92
C SER A 26 4.48 5.54 2.73
N VAL A 27 4.09 6.79 3.00
CA VAL A 27 4.00 7.82 1.96
C VAL A 27 5.39 8.11 1.42
N ASN A 28 5.53 8.05 0.10
CA ASN A 28 6.77 8.39 -0.58
C ASN A 28 6.85 9.90 -0.78
N GLU A 29 7.94 10.54 -0.33
CA GLU A 29 8.10 12.00 -0.35
C GLU A 29 8.03 12.61 -1.76
N SER A 30 8.55 11.93 -2.78
CA SER A 30 8.58 12.45 -4.16
C SER A 30 7.22 12.39 -4.85
N THR A 31 6.32 11.51 -4.40
CA THR A 31 5.04 11.25 -5.08
C THR A 31 3.82 11.59 -4.22
N GLY A 32 4.02 11.79 -2.92
CA GLY A 32 2.99 12.14 -1.94
C GLY A 32 1.97 11.03 -1.67
N VAL A 33 2.20 9.81 -2.15
CA VAL A 33 1.31 8.65 -1.97
C VAL A 33 2.10 7.42 -1.54
N THR A 34 1.41 6.41 -1.00
CA THR A 34 2.05 5.12 -0.69
C THR A 34 2.25 4.30 -1.97
N PRO A 35 3.31 3.47 -2.07
CA PRO A 35 3.48 2.56 -3.21
C PRO A 35 2.30 1.58 -3.38
N ALA A 36 1.67 1.14 -2.29
CA ALA A 36 0.49 0.29 -2.35
C ALA A 36 -0.71 1.00 -2.99
N MET A 37 -0.96 2.25 -2.61
CA MET A 37 -2.00 3.07 -3.23
C MET A 37 -1.74 3.27 -4.72
N ALA A 38 -0.49 3.55 -5.12
CA ALA A 38 -0.13 3.71 -6.52
C ALA A 38 -0.36 2.42 -7.35
N MET A 39 0.05 1.26 -6.83
CA MET A 39 -0.04 -0.01 -7.57
C MET A 39 -1.43 -0.64 -7.57
N PHE A 40 -2.10 -0.64 -6.42
CA PHE A 40 -3.35 -1.39 -6.20
C PHE A 40 -4.58 -0.49 -6.12
N GLY A 41 -4.39 0.83 -6.18
CA GLY A 41 -5.44 1.81 -5.96
C GLY A 41 -5.94 1.85 -4.52
N ARG A 42 -5.33 1.14 -3.56
CA ARG A 42 -5.76 1.04 -2.16
C ARG A 42 -4.60 0.81 -1.21
N GLU A 43 -4.79 1.15 0.06
CA GLU A 43 -3.82 0.85 1.11
C GLU A 43 -3.79 -0.64 1.45
N LEU A 44 -2.65 -1.10 1.98
CA LEU A 44 -2.51 -2.45 2.51
C LEU A 44 -3.35 -2.59 3.78
N GLN A 45 -4.05 -3.73 3.90
CA GLN A 45 -4.74 -4.11 5.13
C GLN A 45 -3.87 -5.10 5.91
N LEU A 46 -3.53 -4.76 7.15
CA LEU A 46 -2.84 -5.64 8.06
C LEU A 46 -3.82 -6.66 8.65
N PRO A 47 -3.34 -7.83 9.10
CA PRO A 47 -4.18 -8.79 9.82
C PRO A 47 -4.93 -8.18 11.02
N LEU A 48 -4.31 -7.22 11.69
CA LEU A 48 -4.92 -6.48 12.80
C LEU A 48 -6.10 -5.62 12.34
N ASP A 49 -5.99 -4.97 11.18
CA ASP A 49 -7.06 -4.13 10.62
C ASP A 49 -8.30 -4.98 10.30
N ILE A 50 -8.09 -6.22 9.86
CA ILE A 50 -9.17 -7.18 9.60
C ILE A 50 -9.85 -7.59 10.91
N GLN A 51 -9.06 -7.90 11.95
CA GLN A 51 -9.59 -8.26 13.27
C GLN A 51 -10.38 -7.11 13.92
N MET A 52 -9.95 -5.87 13.72
CA MET A 52 -10.63 -4.68 14.23
C MET A 52 -11.84 -4.25 13.37
N GLY A 53 -12.11 -4.92 12.25
CA GLY A 53 -13.23 -4.58 11.37
C GLY A 53 -13.00 -3.28 10.63
N SER A 54 -11.91 -3.17 9.87
CA SER A 54 -11.59 -1.96 9.11
C SER A 54 -12.71 -1.58 8.13
N PRO A 55 -13.12 -0.30 8.07
CA PRO A 55 -14.27 0.15 7.26
C PRO A 55 -13.98 0.29 5.76
N GLN A 56 -12.80 -0.12 5.28
CA GLN A 56 -12.37 0.19 3.91
C GLN A 56 -13.05 -0.64 2.81
N ARG A 57 -13.76 -1.72 3.17
CA ARG A 57 -14.44 -2.59 2.22
C ARG A 57 -15.96 -2.51 2.40
N ASN A 58 -16.63 -1.96 1.41
CA ASN A 58 -18.05 -2.19 1.22
C ASN A 58 -18.19 -3.57 0.58
N ASP A 59 -18.44 -4.59 1.39
CA ASP A 59 -18.61 -5.99 0.94
C ASP A 59 -19.83 -6.19 0.00
N THR A 60 -20.58 -5.11 -0.26
CA THR A 60 -21.78 -5.07 -1.09
C THR A 60 -21.53 -4.74 -2.57
N GLU A 61 -20.28 -4.50 -3.00
CA GLU A 61 -19.98 -4.15 -4.39
C GLU A 61 -19.98 -5.35 -5.33
N THR A 62 -20.60 -5.18 -6.50
CA THR A 62 -20.51 -6.17 -7.58
C THR A 62 -19.11 -6.16 -8.18
N LEU A 63 -18.63 -7.33 -8.63
CA LEU A 63 -17.29 -7.47 -9.24
C LEU A 63 -17.03 -6.47 -10.39
N PRO A 64 -17.97 -6.21 -11.32
CA PRO A 64 -17.76 -5.21 -12.37
C PRO A 64 -17.55 -3.78 -11.82
N ASN A 65 -18.31 -3.40 -10.79
CA ASN A 65 -18.17 -2.10 -10.16
C ASN A 65 -16.83 -1.96 -9.44
N TYR A 66 -16.39 -3.02 -8.74
CA TYR A 66 -15.09 -3.05 -8.08
C TYR A 66 -13.93 -2.84 -9.07
N ILE A 67 -13.96 -3.54 -10.21
CA ILE A 67 -12.92 -3.41 -11.26
C ILE A 67 -12.90 -1.98 -11.80
N ARG A 68 -14.07 -1.42 -12.12
CA ARG A 68 -14.19 -0.04 -12.63
C ARG A 68 -13.63 0.98 -11.63
N GLN A 69 -14.07 0.91 -10.36
CA GLN A 69 -13.63 1.84 -9.32
C GLN A 69 -12.14 1.71 -9.02
N THR A 70 -11.61 0.48 -9.03
CA THR A 70 -10.16 0.27 -8.82
C THR A 70 -9.36 0.94 -9.92
N ARG A 71 -9.77 0.80 -11.19
CA ARG A 71 -9.13 1.47 -12.32
C ARG A 71 -9.18 3.00 -12.18
N GLU A 72 -10.36 3.55 -11.89
CA GLU A 72 -10.54 4.99 -11.69
C GLU A 72 -9.64 5.53 -10.56
N ARG A 73 -9.54 4.82 -9.44
CA ARG A 73 -8.65 5.20 -8.32
C ARG A 73 -7.19 5.23 -8.75
N ILE A 74 -6.73 4.20 -9.45
CA ILE A 74 -5.35 4.13 -9.96
C ILE A 74 -5.09 5.29 -10.92
N ASP A 75 -5.99 5.55 -11.88
CA ASP A 75 -5.83 6.64 -12.85
C ASP A 75 -5.70 8.01 -12.16
N ILE A 76 -6.53 8.26 -11.14
CA ILE A 76 -6.48 9.49 -10.34
C ILE A 76 -5.17 9.62 -9.57
N VAL A 77 -4.73 8.55 -8.90
CA VAL A 77 -3.48 8.55 -8.13
C VAL A 77 -2.29 8.81 -9.05
N HIS A 78 -2.22 8.15 -10.20
CA HIS A 78 -1.15 8.35 -11.17
C HIS A 78 -1.13 9.78 -11.74
N GLU A 79 -2.30 10.38 -12.00
CA GLU A 79 -2.40 11.79 -12.38
C GLU A 79 -1.90 12.72 -11.27
N GLN A 80 -2.23 12.44 -10.00
CA GLN A 80 -1.74 13.21 -8.87
C GLN A 80 -0.21 13.10 -8.71
N MET A 81 0.36 11.90 -8.85
CA MET A 81 1.81 11.68 -8.77
C MET A 81 2.55 12.47 -9.85
N ARG A 82 2.04 12.47 -11.09
CA ARG A 82 2.65 13.21 -12.22
C ARG A 82 2.68 14.73 -12.00
N ARG A 83 1.83 15.29 -11.13
CA ARG A 83 1.82 16.72 -10.80
C ARG A 83 2.80 17.10 -9.69
N GLN A 84 3.28 16.12 -8.91
CA GLN A 84 4.21 16.34 -7.81
C GLN A 84 5.69 16.16 -8.21
N LEU A 85 5.93 15.55 -9.37
CA LEU A 85 7.23 15.44 -10.03
C LEU A 85 7.55 16.72 -10.81
#